data_AF-R1BGB6-F1
#
_entry.id   AF-R1BGB6-F1
#
_cell.length_a   1.000
_cell.length_b   1.000
_cell.length_c   1.000
_cell.angle_alpha   90.00
_cell.angle_beta   90.00
_cell.angle_gamma   90.00
#
_symmetry.space_group_name_H-M   'P 1'
#
loop_
_entity.id
_entity.type
_entity.pdbx_description
1 polymer ?
#
loop_
_entity_poly.entity_id
_entity_poly.type
_entity_poly.pdbx_seq_one_letter_code
_entity_poly.pdbx_strand_id
1 'polypeptide(L)'
;MSSGSCTAQTAAAWLSAHLEDHVEAAADLNQYWYSASTIATLCDLVREQCFRSDHSCALDCAFLSTPSLFFALTPAERARSRVLDFDEALGVGEPGFVRYDFHEPTALPPALAGAFRCVVIDPPFITVDVWRRYIETARHLLQPSGGVVILTTVIENAGLLAETLGATPHTYLPSIPNLPYQYALFTNFSSATLDRPNPEAPVTGAGHSYDFEAMLDAELRRQAQS
;
A
#
# COMPACT_ATOMS: atom_id res chain seq x y z
N MET A 1 -4.90 24.28 -1.50
CA MET A 1 -3.47 24.03 -1.16
C MET A 1 -3.31 23.64 0.32
N SER A 2 -4.01 22.64 0.87
CA SER A 2 -3.99 22.45 2.34
C SER A 2 -4.13 21.02 2.89
N SER A 3 -4.46 20.00 2.09
CA SER A 3 -4.64 18.63 2.59
C SER A 3 -3.33 17.82 2.63
N GLY A 4 -2.58 17.77 1.53
CA GLY A 4 -1.35 16.96 1.45
C GLY A 4 -0.24 17.37 2.44
N SER A 5 -0.10 18.67 2.73
CA SER A 5 0.84 19.17 3.75
C SER A 5 0.46 18.75 5.17
N CYS A 6 -0.84 18.55 5.45
CA CYS A 6 -1.31 18.10 6.75
C CYS A 6 -1.10 16.59 6.90
N THR A 7 -1.39 15.80 5.86
CA THR A 7 -1.14 14.34 5.87
C THR A 7 0.34 14.01 6.03
N ALA A 8 1.24 14.71 5.34
CA ALA A 8 2.68 14.50 5.50
C ALA A 8 3.15 14.77 6.94
N GLN A 9 2.59 15.77 7.62
CA GLN A 9 2.91 16.05 9.03
C GLN A 9 2.40 14.95 9.97
N THR A 10 1.17 14.48 9.77
CA THR A 10 0.60 13.34 10.52
C THR A 10 1.44 12.08 10.31
N ALA A 11 1.82 11.80 9.07
CA ALA A 11 2.69 10.68 8.72
C ALA A 11 4.04 10.78 9.43
N ALA A 12 4.70 11.95 9.38
CA ALA A 12 5.97 12.17 10.06
C ALA A 12 5.86 11.99 11.59
N ALA A 13 4.79 12.49 12.21
CA ALA A 13 4.55 12.32 13.63
C ALA A 13 4.31 10.85 14.01
N TRP A 14 3.53 10.12 13.22
CA TRP A 14 3.29 8.70 13.43
C TRP A 14 4.57 7.89 13.29
N LEU A 15 5.35 8.13 12.24
CA LEU A 15 6.65 7.50 12.02
C LEU A 15 7.60 7.77 13.19
N SER A 16 7.71 9.02 13.66
CA SER A 16 8.58 9.35 14.79
C SER A 16 8.22 8.57 16.05
N ALA A 17 6.93 8.35 16.32
CA ALA A 17 6.49 7.58 17.48
C ALA A 17 6.73 6.06 17.31
N HIS A 18 6.59 5.52 16.10
CA HIS A 18 6.65 4.07 15.87
C HIS A 18 8.03 3.57 15.41
N LEU A 19 8.92 4.48 14.99
CA LEU A 19 10.32 4.16 14.69
C LEU A 19 11.16 3.93 15.95
N GLU A 20 10.84 4.62 17.05
CA GLU A 20 11.61 4.54 18.30
C GLU A 20 11.12 3.42 19.23
N ASP A 21 9.80 3.20 19.31
CA ASP A 21 9.19 2.25 20.26
C ASP A 21 9.14 0.78 19.76
N HIS A 22 9.38 0.53 18.47
CA HIS A 22 9.16 -0.80 17.85
C HIS A 22 10.37 -1.37 17.09
N VAL A 23 11.60 -0.92 17.34
CA VAL A 23 12.79 -1.37 16.56
C VAL A 23 12.95 -2.89 16.55
N GLU A 24 12.76 -3.57 17.68
CA GLU A 24 12.89 -5.04 17.77
C GLU A 24 11.67 -5.77 17.16
N ALA A 25 10.45 -5.32 17.47
CA ALA A 25 9.22 -5.94 16.95
C ALA A 25 9.04 -5.74 15.43
N ALA A 26 9.42 -4.57 14.90
CA ALA A 26 9.36 -4.26 13.47
C ALA A 26 10.37 -5.10 12.67
N ALA A 27 11.52 -5.44 13.24
CA ALA A 27 12.50 -6.32 12.61
C ALA A 27 11.98 -7.77 12.49
N ASP A 28 11.34 -8.28 13.54
CA ASP A 28 10.74 -9.63 13.54
C ASP A 28 9.55 -9.74 12.58
N LEU A 29 8.83 -8.63 12.34
CA LEU A 29 7.69 -8.55 11.42
C LEU A 29 8.06 -8.11 10.01
N ASN A 30 9.35 -7.87 9.74
CA ASN A 30 9.88 -7.36 8.47
C ASN A 30 9.18 -6.08 7.97
N GLN A 31 8.92 -5.13 8.88
CA GLN A 31 8.25 -3.88 8.57
C GLN A 31 9.24 -2.81 8.11
N TYR A 32 9.03 -2.29 6.90
CA TYR A 32 9.72 -1.12 6.38
C TYR A 32 8.76 0.04 6.22
N TRP A 33 9.24 1.25 6.50
CA TRP A 33 8.42 2.44 6.49
C TRP A 33 8.69 3.33 5.28
N TYR A 34 7.62 3.70 4.58
CA TYR A 34 7.65 4.76 3.58
C TYR A 34 8.10 6.10 4.17
N SER A 35 8.68 6.94 3.32
CA SER A 35 8.86 8.36 3.62
C SER A 35 7.51 9.04 3.85
N ALA A 36 7.49 10.11 4.64
CA ALA A 36 6.27 10.90 4.87
C ALA A 36 5.67 11.47 3.56
N SER A 37 6.50 11.81 2.56
CA SER A 37 6.03 12.27 1.26
C SER A 37 5.36 11.15 0.46
N THR A 38 5.95 9.95 0.48
CA THR A 38 5.36 8.76 -0.14
C THR A 38 4.02 8.44 0.49
N ILE A 39 3.93 8.45 1.83
CA ILE A 39 2.67 8.26 2.56
C ILE A 39 1.61 9.28 2.13
N ALA A 40 1.96 10.56 2.11
CA ALA A 40 1.04 11.62 1.70
C ALA A 40 0.53 11.42 0.26
N THR A 41 1.43 11.06 -0.66
CA THR A 41 1.08 10.78 -2.07
C THR A 41 0.11 9.61 -2.18
N LEU A 42 0.38 8.50 -1.48
CA LEU A 42 -0.48 7.32 -1.50
C LEU A 42 -1.85 7.60 -0.85
N CYS A 43 -1.91 8.34 0.26
CA CYS A 43 -3.17 8.76 0.86
C CYS A 43 -3.99 9.65 -0.08
N ASP A 44 -3.36 10.58 -0.81
CA ASP A 44 -4.04 11.42 -1.79
C ASP A 44 -4.61 10.59 -2.96
N LEU A 45 -3.90 9.56 -3.43
CA LEU A 45 -4.44 8.63 -4.43
C LEU A 45 -5.65 7.85 -3.89
N VAL A 46 -5.57 7.35 -2.65
CA VAL A 46 -6.70 6.67 -2.03
C VAL A 46 -7.92 7.61 -1.97
N ARG A 47 -7.73 8.87 -1.58
CA ARG A 47 -8.77 9.89 -1.58
C ARG A 47 -9.38 10.11 -2.96
N GLU A 48 -8.55 10.31 -3.98
CA GLU A 48 -8.99 10.50 -5.37
C GLU A 48 -9.86 9.35 -5.88
N GLN A 49 -9.52 8.12 -5.51
CA GLN A 49 -10.23 6.92 -5.99
C GLN A 49 -11.44 6.53 -5.14
N CYS A 50 -11.45 6.90 -3.87
CA CYS A 50 -12.37 6.32 -2.87
C CYS A 50 -13.34 7.32 -2.25
N PHE A 51 -13.17 8.63 -2.44
CA PHE A 51 -14.19 9.57 -2.01
C PHE A 51 -15.52 9.30 -2.73
N ARG A 52 -16.57 9.15 -1.93
CA ARG A 52 -17.93 8.95 -2.43
C ARG A 52 -18.57 10.30 -2.68
N SER A 53 -19.40 10.38 -3.72
CA SER A 53 -20.20 11.58 -4.02
C SER A 53 -21.34 11.83 -3.03
N ASP A 54 -21.46 11.03 -1.97
CA ASP A 54 -22.52 11.08 -0.96
C ASP A 54 -22.25 12.10 0.16
N HIS A 55 -21.35 13.05 -0.07
CA HIS A 55 -20.92 14.08 0.89
C HIS A 55 -20.30 13.50 2.18
N SER A 56 -20.04 12.19 2.23
CA SER A 56 -19.27 11.56 3.29
C SER A 56 -17.79 11.84 3.11
N CYS A 57 -17.10 12.13 4.21
CA CYS A 57 -15.64 12.17 4.26
C CYS A 57 -15.03 10.79 4.55
N ALA A 58 -15.84 9.75 4.78
CA ALA A 58 -15.34 8.41 5.03
C ALA A 58 -14.84 7.74 3.74
N LEU A 59 -13.65 7.13 3.83
CA LEU A 59 -13.08 6.28 2.80
C LEU A 59 -13.52 4.82 3.02
N ASP A 60 -13.57 4.05 1.94
CA ASP A 60 -14.06 2.67 1.92
C ASP A 60 -12.93 1.71 1.52
N CYS A 61 -11.87 1.69 2.36
CA CYS A 61 -10.58 1.09 2.03
C CYS A 61 -10.12 0.06 3.06
N ALA A 62 -9.55 -1.04 2.60
CA ALA A 62 -8.80 -1.98 3.42
C ALA A 62 -7.29 -1.77 3.22
N PHE A 63 -6.57 -1.54 4.31
CA PHE A 63 -5.12 -1.34 4.36
C PHE A 63 -4.49 -2.64 4.84
N LEU A 64 -3.99 -3.46 3.91
CA LEU A 64 -3.36 -4.75 4.16
C LEU A 64 -1.87 -4.55 4.43
N SER A 65 -1.46 -4.68 5.69
CA SER A 65 -0.07 -4.49 6.13
C SER A 65 0.53 -3.12 5.78
N THR A 66 -0.33 -2.10 5.69
CA THR A 66 0.07 -0.71 5.43
C THR A 66 -0.40 0.23 6.55
N PRO A 67 0.00 0.01 7.81
CA PRO A 67 -0.53 0.78 8.94
C PRO A 67 -0.13 2.26 8.88
N SER A 68 1.06 2.58 8.37
CA SER A 68 1.52 3.97 8.21
C SER A 68 0.59 4.82 7.34
N LEU A 69 -0.01 4.22 6.30
CA LEU A 69 -1.01 4.89 5.46
C LEU A 69 -2.33 5.07 6.19
N PHE A 70 -2.79 4.03 6.89
CA PHE A 70 -4.04 4.09 7.64
C PHE A 70 -3.97 5.17 8.72
N PHE A 71 -2.92 5.19 9.55
CA PHE A 71 -2.80 6.17 10.65
C PHE A 71 -2.47 7.60 10.19
N ALA A 72 -2.06 7.79 8.93
CA ALA A 72 -1.94 9.13 8.34
C ALA A 72 -3.31 9.73 7.95
N LEU A 73 -4.38 8.93 7.89
CA LEU A 73 -5.74 9.39 7.63
C LEU A 73 -6.39 10.02 8.88
N THR A 74 -7.29 10.96 8.64
CA THR A 74 -8.13 11.53 9.70
C THR A 74 -9.09 10.48 10.27
N PRO A 75 -9.56 10.63 11.53
CA PRO A 75 -10.56 9.74 12.10
C PRO A 75 -11.84 9.61 11.25
N ALA A 76 -12.25 10.69 10.59
CA ALA A 76 -13.43 10.71 9.74
C ALA A 76 -13.24 9.88 8.47
N GLU A 77 -12.07 9.97 7.84
CA GLU A 77 -11.68 9.13 6.70
C GLU A 77 -11.62 7.65 7.07
N ARG A 78 -11.15 7.34 8.27
CA ARG A 78 -11.00 5.96 8.78
C ARG A 78 -12.30 5.29 9.20
N ALA A 79 -13.39 6.04 9.39
CA ALA A 79 -14.63 5.52 9.98
C ALA A 79 -15.16 4.22 9.33
N ARG A 80 -14.96 4.07 8.01
CA ARG A 80 -15.33 2.87 7.24
C ARG A 80 -14.14 2.05 6.73
N SER A 81 -12.93 2.55 6.90
CA SER A 81 -11.72 1.84 6.48
C SER A 81 -11.27 0.86 7.56
N ARG A 82 -10.47 -0.14 7.17
CA ARG A 82 -9.84 -1.08 8.10
C ARG A 82 -8.35 -1.18 7.85
N VAL A 83 -7.59 -1.35 8.92
CA VAL A 83 -6.20 -1.79 8.86
C VAL A 83 -6.14 -3.24 9.29
N LEU A 84 -5.55 -4.06 8.43
CA LEU A 84 -5.38 -5.50 8.63
C LEU A 84 -3.89 -5.75 8.82
N ASP A 85 -3.49 -6.10 10.04
CA ASP A 85 -2.08 -6.32 10.39
C ASP A 85 -1.95 -7.46 11.40
N PHE A 86 -0.75 -8.06 11.47
CA PHE A 86 -0.43 -9.08 12.44
C PHE A 86 -0.07 -8.47 13.80
N ASP A 87 0.49 -7.25 13.80
CA ASP A 87 0.86 -6.53 15.02
C ASP A 87 -0.38 -6.01 15.78
N GLU A 88 -0.77 -6.72 16.83
CA GLU A 88 -1.91 -6.35 17.68
C GLU A 88 -1.69 -5.05 18.47
N ALA A 89 -0.44 -4.58 18.63
CA ALA A 89 -0.18 -3.30 19.30
C ALA A 89 -0.81 -2.13 18.54
N LEU A 90 -0.91 -2.22 17.21
CA LEU A 90 -1.59 -1.24 16.36
C LEU A 90 -3.10 -1.17 16.64
N GLY A 91 -3.68 -2.20 17.27
CA GLY A 91 -5.10 -2.24 17.61
C GLY A 91 -5.47 -1.49 18.90
N VAL A 92 -4.49 -1.05 19.69
CA VAL A 92 -4.76 -0.39 20.97
C VAL A 92 -5.46 0.95 20.74
N GLY A 93 -6.75 1.00 21.07
CA GLY A 93 -7.58 2.21 20.92
C GLY A 93 -8.02 2.49 19.48
N GLU A 94 -7.81 1.56 18.54
CA GLU A 94 -8.16 1.73 17.13
C GLU A 94 -9.31 0.80 16.71
N PRO A 95 -10.55 1.30 16.59
CA PRO A 95 -11.71 0.49 16.20
C PRO A 95 -11.64 -0.08 14.78
N GLY A 96 -10.82 0.51 13.91
CA GLY A 96 -10.62 0.06 12.53
C GLY A 96 -9.61 -1.09 12.38
N PHE A 97 -8.98 -1.54 13.47
CA PHE A 97 -8.00 -2.62 13.43
C PHE A 97 -8.68 -3.99 13.30
N VAL A 98 -8.06 -4.88 12.52
CA VAL A 98 -8.44 -6.28 12.35
C VAL A 98 -7.16 -7.11 12.39
N ARG A 99 -7.03 -8.01 13.37
CA ARG A 99 -5.92 -8.97 13.40
C ARG A 99 -5.95 -9.81 12.12
N TYR A 100 -4.83 -9.86 11.41
CA TYR A 100 -4.69 -10.54 10.13
C TYR A 100 -3.42 -11.37 10.08
N ASP A 101 -3.56 -12.64 9.70
CA ASP A 101 -2.47 -13.56 9.41
C ASP A 101 -2.61 -14.00 7.94
N PHE A 102 -1.62 -13.70 7.10
CA PHE A 102 -1.67 -14.05 5.68
C PHE A 102 -1.62 -15.57 5.44
N HIS A 103 -1.24 -16.38 6.43
CA HIS A 103 -1.36 -17.84 6.35
C HIS A 103 -2.83 -18.30 6.35
N GLU A 104 -3.74 -17.48 6.85
CA GLU A 104 -5.18 -17.69 6.88
C GLU A 104 -5.92 -16.55 6.15
N PRO A 105 -5.70 -16.37 4.83
CA PRO A 105 -6.04 -15.14 4.09
C PRO A 105 -7.51 -14.72 4.13
N THR A 106 -8.43 -15.68 4.34
CA THR A 106 -9.88 -15.43 4.42
C THR A 106 -10.46 -15.70 5.80
N ALA A 107 -9.64 -15.92 6.83
CA ALA A 107 -10.08 -16.05 8.23
C ALA A 107 -10.39 -14.66 8.83
N LEU A 108 -11.29 -13.94 8.17
CA LEU A 108 -11.64 -12.55 8.48
C LEU A 108 -13.08 -12.47 8.99
N PRO A 109 -13.44 -11.38 9.73
CA PRO A 109 -14.82 -11.16 10.11
C PRO A 109 -15.74 -11.18 8.87
N PRO A 110 -16.84 -11.96 8.87
CA PRO A 110 -17.69 -12.14 7.69
C PRO A 110 -18.25 -10.84 7.10
N ALA A 111 -18.40 -9.80 7.92
CA ALA A 111 -18.85 -8.47 7.49
C ALA A 111 -17.87 -7.75 6.56
N LEU A 112 -16.63 -8.22 6.43
CA LEU A 112 -15.61 -7.63 5.56
C LEU A 112 -15.62 -8.20 4.14
N ALA A 113 -16.30 -9.33 3.92
CA ALA A 113 -16.38 -9.97 2.61
C ALA A 113 -17.08 -9.04 1.61
N GLY A 114 -16.37 -8.64 0.56
CA GLY A 114 -16.86 -7.72 -0.46
C GLY A 114 -17.23 -6.33 0.05
N ALA A 115 -16.69 -5.91 1.20
CA ALA A 115 -17.08 -4.66 1.84
C ALA A 115 -16.38 -3.43 1.25
N PHE A 116 -15.24 -3.59 0.60
CA PHE A 116 -14.35 -2.47 0.28
C PHE A 116 -14.31 -2.15 -1.21
N ARG A 117 -14.23 -0.86 -1.53
CA ARG A 117 -14.00 -0.37 -2.88
C ARG A 117 -12.51 -0.32 -3.22
N CYS A 118 -11.64 -0.24 -2.23
CA CYS A 118 -10.20 -0.18 -2.42
C CYS A 118 -9.45 -1.09 -1.45
N VAL A 119 -8.37 -1.70 -1.94
CA VAL A 119 -7.36 -2.37 -1.14
C VAL A 119 -6.01 -1.72 -1.37
N VAL A 120 -5.29 -1.45 -0.29
CA VAL A 120 -3.90 -0.96 -0.31
C VAL A 120 -3.02 -2.04 0.30
N ILE A 121 -1.95 -2.45 -0.38
CA ILE A 121 -1.24 -3.70 -0.05
C ILE A 121 0.28 -3.50 -0.03
N ASP A 122 0.91 -3.90 1.08
CA ASP A 122 2.38 -3.99 1.22
C ASP A 122 2.73 -5.17 2.13
N PRO A 123 2.90 -6.38 1.58
CA PRO A 123 3.13 -7.57 2.38
C PRO A 123 4.48 -7.54 3.13
N PRO A 124 4.60 -8.21 4.29
CA PRO A 124 5.87 -8.31 4.99
C PRO A 124 6.91 -9.09 4.18
N PHE A 125 6.51 -9.90 3.19
CA PHE A 125 7.44 -10.60 2.32
C PHE A 125 7.00 -10.51 0.86
N ILE A 126 7.97 -10.31 -0.04
CA ILE A 126 7.74 -10.08 -1.47
C ILE A 126 7.72 -11.34 -2.33
N THR A 127 7.76 -12.52 -1.72
CA THR A 127 7.77 -13.78 -2.46
C THR A 127 6.43 -14.02 -3.15
N VAL A 128 6.46 -14.74 -4.27
CA VAL A 128 5.26 -15.09 -5.04
C VAL A 128 4.23 -15.82 -4.16
N ASP A 129 4.64 -16.70 -3.25
CA ASP A 129 3.73 -17.44 -2.38
C ASP A 129 2.99 -16.52 -1.40
N VAL A 130 3.68 -15.53 -0.84
CA VAL A 130 3.03 -14.52 0.02
C VAL A 130 2.09 -13.64 -0.79
N TRP A 131 2.51 -13.21 -2.00
CA TRP A 131 1.63 -12.48 -2.90
C TRP A 131 0.35 -13.23 -3.24
N ARG A 132 0.40 -14.55 -3.46
CA ARG A 132 -0.81 -15.37 -3.70
C ARG A 132 -1.80 -15.29 -2.54
N ARG A 133 -1.32 -15.24 -1.29
CA ARG A 133 -2.17 -15.07 -0.10
C ARG A 133 -2.80 -13.69 -0.06
N TYR A 134 -2.01 -12.64 -0.28
CA TYR A 134 -2.54 -11.27 -0.31
C TYR A 134 -3.53 -11.02 -1.45
N ILE A 135 -3.32 -11.66 -2.62
CA ILE A 135 -4.28 -11.63 -3.73
C ILE A 135 -5.60 -12.31 -3.34
N GLU A 136 -5.54 -13.43 -2.62
CA GLU A 136 -6.73 -14.12 -2.09
C GLU A 136 -7.49 -13.22 -1.11
N THR A 137 -6.78 -12.61 -0.15
CA THR A 137 -7.33 -11.62 0.79
C THR A 137 -7.95 -10.42 0.06
N ALA A 138 -7.25 -9.85 -0.91
CA ALA A 138 -7.71 -8.71 -1.69
C ALA A 138 -9.03 -9.01 -2.42
N ARG A 139 -9.11 -10.18 -3.07
CA ARG A 139 -10.34 -10.63 -3.76
C ARG A 139 -11.49 -10.90 -2.80
N HIS A 140 -11.20 -11.38 -1.59
CA HIS A 140 -12.21 -11.57 -0.55
C HIS A 140 -12.79 -10.24 -0.05
N LEU A 141 -11.95 -9.21 0.08
CA LEU A 141 -12.34 -7.90 0.63
C LEU A 141 -12.99 -6.97 -0.41
N LEU A 142 -12.55 -7.04 -1.66
CA LEU A 142 -13.04 -6.17 -2.73
C LEU A 142 -14.48 -6.49 -3.11
N GLN A 143 -15.27 -5.44 -3.36
CA GLN A 143 -16.64 -5.55 -3.86
C GLN A 143 -16.72 -6.46 -5.11
N PRO A 144 -17.77 -7.27 -5.27
CA PRO A 144 -17.91 -8.18 -6.42
C PRO A 144 -17.91 -7.50 -7.79
N SER A 145 -18.25 -6.22 -7.84
CA SER A 145 -18.16 -5.39 -9.06
C SER A 145 -16.73 -5.01 -9.46
N GLY A 146 -15.73 -5.46 -8.70
CA GLY A 146 -14.36 -4.99 -8.78
C GLY A 146 -14.12 -3.78 -7.88
N GLY A 147 -12.87 -3.35 -7.82
CA GLY A 147 -12.45 -2.19 -7.04
C GLY A 147 -11.04 -1.75 -7.38
N VAL A 148 -10.55 -0.80 -6.60
CA VAL A 148 -9.27 -0.12 -6.76
C VAL A 148 -8.19 -0.89 -6.02
N VAL A 149 -7.05 -1.08 -6.66
CA VAL A 149 -5.89 -1.74 -6.07
C VAL A 149 -4.72 -0.77 -6.12
N ILE A 150 -4.06 -0.57 -4.98
CA ILE A 150 -2.79 0.16 -4.85
C ILE A 150 -1.85 -0.76 -4.09
N LEU A 151 -0.68 -1.06 -4.64
CA LEU A 151 0.25 -1.97 -3.96
C LEU A 151 1.70 -1.68 -4.31
N THR A 152 2.61 -2.07 -3.43
CA THR A 152 4.06 -1.94 -3.64
C THR A 152 4.72 -3.30 -3.50
N THR A 153 5.73 -3.56 -4.34
CA THR A 153 6.62 -4.73 -4.25
C THR A 153 7.74 -4.60 -5.27
N VAL A 154 8.54 -5.66 -5.46
CA VAL A 154 9.55 -5.75 -6.50
C VAL A 154 8.95 -5.96 -7.88
N ILE A 155 9.66 -5.50 -8.92
CA ILE A 155 9.17 -5.49 -10.29
C ILE A 155 8.93 -6.90 -10.87
N GLU A 156 9.60 -7.93 -10.32
CA GLU A 156 9.45 -9.34 -10.67
C GLU A 156 8.02 -9.86 -10.52
N ASN A 157 7.24 -9.26 -9.61
CA ASN A 157 5.86 -9.67 -9.38
C ASN A 157 4.89 -9.10 -10.43
N ALA A 158 5.34 -8.27 -11.37
CA ALA A 158 4.48 -7.58 -12.33
C ALA A 158 3.57 -8.52 -13.13
N GLY A 159 4.11 -9.64 -13.64
CA GLY A 159 3.32 -10.61 -14.40
C GLY A 159 2.17 -11.21 -13.58
N LEU A 160 2.44 -11.63 -12.34
CA LEU A 160 1.45 -12.16 -11.42
C LEU A 160 0.36 -11.12 -11.10
N LEU A 161 0.77 -9.88 -10.82
CA LEU A 161 -0.12 -8.81 -10.40
C LEU A 161 -1.03 -8.33 -11.55
N ALA A 162 -0.49 -8.25 -12.77
CA ALA A 162 -1.26 -7.94 -13.96
C ALA A 162 -2.31 -9.02 -14.25
N GLU A 163 -1.93 -10.30 -14.20
CA GLU A 163 -2.85 -11.42 -14.45
C GLU A 163 -3.97 -11.51 -13.40
N THR A 164 -3.66 -11.23 -12.14
CA THR A 164 -4.57 -11.54 -11.02
C THR A 164 -5.41 -10.36 -10.54
N LEU A 165 -4.84 -9.16 -10.54
CA LEU A 165 -5.46 -7.93 -10.02
C LEU A 165 -5.59 -6.83 -11.09
N GLY A 166 -5.08 -7.06 -12.31
CA GLY A 166 -5.03 -6.05 -13.36
C GLY A 166 -4.10 -4.88 -13.01
N ALA A 167 -3.17 -5.08 -12.07
CA ALA A 167 -2.32 -4.02 -11.56
C ALA A 167 -1.01 -3.93 -12.36
N THR A 168 -0.67 -2.73 -12.79
CA THR A 168 0.52 -2.43 -13.59
C THR A 168 1.41 -1.41 -12.88
N PRO A 169 2.74 -1.50 -13.01
CA PRO A 169 3.65 -0.60 -12.33
C PRO A 169 3.73 0.79 -12.97
N HIS A 170 4.19 1.75 -12.17
CA HIS A 170 4.29 3.17 -12.50
C HIS A 170 5.73 3.68 -12.49
N THR A 171 5.93 4.87 -13.08
CA THR A 171 7.21 5.59 -13.04
C THR A 171 7.51 6.14 -11.64
N TYR A 172 6.47 6.48 -10.87
CA TYR A 172 6.63 6.85 -9.47
C TYR A 172 7.06 5.64 -8.64
N LEU A 173 8.19 5.78 -7.94
CA LEU A 173 8.73 4.78 -7.02
C LEU A 173 8.51 5.23 -5.57
N PRO A 174 8.04 4.36 -4.66
CA PRO A 174 7.97 4.69 -3.25
C PRO A 174 9.38 4.88 -2.66
N SER A 175 9.55 5.91 -1.83
CA SER A 175 10.79 6.10 -1.06
C SER A 175 10.66 5.38 0.28
N ILE A 176 11.56 4.43 0.53
CA ILE A 176 11.62 3.60 1.75
C ILE A 176 13.07 3.67 2.23
N PRO A 177 13.43 4.63 3.12
CA PRO A 177 14.82 5.04 3.35
C PRO A 177 15.82 3.93 3.73
N ASN A 178 15.36 2.87 4.39
CA ASN A 178 16.22 1.79 4.88
C ASN A 178 16.02 0.46 4.13
N LEU A 179 15.37 0.49 2.96
CA LEU A 179 15.16 -0.71 2.16
C LEU A 179 16.44 -1.02 1.34
N PRO A 180 16.98 -2.26 1.39
CA PRO A 180 18.21 -2.60 0.67
C PRO A 180 18.02 -2.76 -0.85
N TYR A 181 16.78 -2.74 -1.32
CA TYR A 181 16.38 -2.82 -2.73
C TYR A 181 15.25 -1.82 -3.00
N GLN A 182 14.80 -1.71 -4.24
CA GLN A 182 13.77 -0.77 -4.65
C GLN A 182 12.44 -1.48 -4.92
N TYR A 183 11.35 -0.91 -4.40
CA TYR A 183 10.00 -1.29 -4.79
C TYR A 183 9.51 -0.46 -5.98
N ALA A 184 8.64 -1.06 -6.78
CA ALA A 184 7.75 -0.37 -7.71
C ALA A 184 6.36 -0.22 -7.06
N LEU A 185 5.64 0.82 -7.47
CA LEU A 185 4.24 1.03 -7.14
C LEU A 185 3.37 0.52 -8.30
N PHE A 186 2.35 -0.25 -8.00
CA PHE A 186 1.40 -0.81 -8.96
C PHE A 186 -0.02 -0.37 -8.63
N THR A 187 -0.82 -0.13 -9.66
CA THR A 187 -2.26 0.09 -9.52
C THR A 187 -3.01 -0.51 -10.70
N ASN A 188 -4.32 -0.71 -10.55
CA ASN A 188 -5.20 -1.12 -11.65
C ASN A 188 -5.93 0.06 -12.33
N PHE A 189 -5.37 1.26 -12.21
CA PHE A 189 -5.91 2.50 -12.79
C PHE A 189 -4.77 3.46 -13.14
N SER A 190 -4.95 4.30 -14.15
CA SER A 190 -3.94 5.31 -14.52
C SER A 190 -4.00 6.54 -13.61
N SER A 191 -2.86 7.16 -13.32
CA SER A 191 -2.78 8.42 -12.57
C SER A 191 -1.62 9.28 -13.03
N ALA A 192 -1.91 10.52 -13.43
CA ALA A 192 -0.88 11.50 -13.81
C ALA A 192 0.05 11.90 -12.65
N THR A 193 -0.34 11.59 -11.41
CA THR A 193 0.53 11.72 -10.23
C THR A 193 1.60 10.62 -10.23
N LEU A 194 1.28 9.44 -10.75
CA LEU A 194 2.16 8.28 -10.78
C LEU A 194 3.02 8.19 -12.05
N ASP A 195 2.66 8.94 -13.10
CA ASP A 195 3.42 9.02 -14.37
C ASP A 195 4.69 9.90 -14.28
N ARG A 196 5.10 10.30 -13.08
CA ARG A 196 6.30 11.12 -12.85
C ARG A 196 7.20 10.48 -11.79
N PRO A 197 8.53 10.62 -11.89
CA PRO A 197 9.44 10.13 -10.86
C PRO A 197 9.17 10.76 -9.48
N ASN A 198 9.33 9.98 -8.43
CA ASN A 198 9.38 10.48 -7.06
C ASN A 198 10.76 11.11 -6.80
N PRO A 199 10.86 12.41 -6.44
CA PRO A 199 12.15 13.04 -6.18
C PRO A 199 12.90 12.46 -4.96
N GLU A 200 12.22 11.76 -4.05
CA GLU A 200 12.83 11.14 -2.86
C GLU A 200 13.27 9.68 -3.07
N ALA A 201 12.91 9.05 -4.19
CA ALA A 201 13.24 7.65 -4.43
C ALA A 201 14.59 7.55 -5.17
N PRO A 202 15.57 6.78 -4.66
CA PRO A 202 16.76 6.49 -5.41
C PRO A 202 16.39 5.62 -6.61
N VAL A 203 16.65 6.11 -7.83
CA VAL A 203 16.41 5.34 -9.06
C VAL A 203 17.34 4.11 -9.11
N THR A 204 18.51 4.22 -8.48
CA THR A 204 19.52 3.17 -8.42
C THR A 204 19.40 2.33 -7.16
N GLY A 205 19.06 1.05 -7.30
CA GLY A 205 19.17 0.07 -6.23
C GLY A 205 20.59 0.10 -5.64
N ALA A 206 20.71 0.17 -4.33
CA ALA A 206 21.97 0.28 -3.63
C ALA A 206 22.89 -0.91 -3.97
N GLY A 207 23.78 -0.70 -4.94
CA GLY A 207 24.88 -1.54 -5.40
C GLY A 207 24.74 -3.05 -5.20
N HIS A 208 24.26 -3.79 -6.22
CA HIS A 208 24.70 -5.14 -6.64
C HIS A 208 23.83 -5.65 -7.81
N SER A 209 24.44 -6.07 -8.93
CA SER A 209 23.97 -6.95 -10.04
C SER A 209 22.52 -6.90 -10.59
N TYR A 210 21.66 -6.03 -10.08
CA TYR A 210 20.22 -6.00 -10.28
C TYR A 210 19.85 -4.72 -11.02
N ASP A 211 19.47 -4.85 -12.28
CA ASP A 211 19.10 -3.72 -13.14
C ASP A 211 17.60 -3.45 -13.03
N PHE A 212 17.20 -2.93 -11.86
CA PHE A 212 15.81 -2.56 -11.57
C PHE A 212 15.26 -1.59 -12.64
N GLU A 213 16.06 -0.61 -13.04
CA GLU A 213 15.69 0.39 -14.05
C GLU A 213 15.35 -0.28 -15.38
N ALA A 214 16.20 -1.16 -15.90
CA ALA A 214 15.92 -1.85 -17.15
C ALA A 214 14.70 -2.77 -17.07
N MET A 215 14.46 -3.41 -15.92
CA MET A 215 13.29 -4.25 -15.70
C MET A 215 12.00 -3.43 -15.66
N LEU A 216 12.00 -2.31 -14.92
CA LEU A 216 10.89 -1.37 -14.87
C LEU A 216 10.60 -0.79 -16.26
N ASP A 217 11.62 -0.34 -16.98
CA ASP A 217 11.49 0.16 -18.34
C ASP A 217 10.91 -0.89 -19.30
N ALA A 218 11.33 -2.14 -19.18
CA ALA A 218 10.80 -3.24 -19.99
C ALA A 218 9.31 -3.48 -19.69
N GLU A 219 8.91 -3.39 -18.42
CA GLU A 219 7.53 -3.52 -17.98
C GLU A 219 6.65 -2.37 -18.47
N LEU A 220 7.08 -1.12 -18.28
CA LEU A 220 6.38 0.07 -18.77
C LEU A 220 6.20 0.04 -20.29
N ARG A 221 7.22 -0.39 -21.04
CA ARG A 221 7.11 -0.57 -22.51
C ARG A 221 6.10 -1.65 -22.89
N ARG A 222 6.00 -2.73 -22.12
CA ARG A 222 5.05 -3.82 -22.40
C ARG A 222 3.61 -3.37 -22.20
N GLN A 223 3.35 -2.61 -21.14
CA GLN A 223 2.04 -2.00 -20.88
C GLN A 223 1.61 -1.05 -21.99
N ALA A 224 2.53 -0.23 -22.52
CA ALA A 224 2.23 0.70 -23.61
C ALA A 224 1.86 0.01 -24.94
N GLN A 225 2.05 -1.31 -25.04
CA GLN A 225 1.79 -2.12 -26.23
C GLN A 225 0.55 -3.03 -26.11
N SER A 226 -0.04 -3.15 -24.91
CA SER A 226 -1.24 -3.96 -24.64
C SER A 226 -2.53 -3.14 -24.73
#